data_AF-N9FVT7-F1
#
_entry.id   AF-N9FVT7-F1
#
_cell.length_a   1.000
_cell.length_b   1.000
_cell.length_c   1.000
_cell.angle_alpha   90.00
_cell.angle_beta   90.00
_cell.angle_gamma   90.00
#
_symmetry.space_group_name_H-M   'P 1'
#
loop_
_entity.id
_entity.type
_entity.pdbx_description
1 polymer ?
#
loop_
_entity_poly.entity_id
_entity_poly.type
_entity_poly.pdbx_seq_one_letter_code
_entity_poly.pdbx_strand_id
1 'polypeptide(L)'
;MSILSWDDFEDDSQKPTSPEHKSASLESQKTVNTPVVSSTEPSSESVAVAQPARTNTNRSTNPTDSLARASAALEHLDVAPGLEELEMGAQRVQVDDKAMINCRADLNQLVPFKYEWAWQKYLDGCANHWMPQEVNMNHDIALWKSENGLTEDERTIVMRSLGFFSTADSLVANNLVLAIYRHITNPECRQYILRQAFEEAIHTHAYQYCIESLGMDEGEVFNMYREIPSVARKASWGLKYTQSLTDPNFHTGTPENDQRLLRNLIAFYCVLEGIFFYCGFTQILSMGRRNKMNGVAEQFQYILRDESMHLNFGIDMINQIKIENPHLWTAEFQEEVIQMILEGTMLEIEYARDTMPRGVLGMNAAMMEEYLKFICNRRLSQLGLPEQFAGVTNPFAWMSEMMDLRKEKNFFETRVTDYQTGGALSW
;
A
#
# COMPACT_ATOMS: atom_id res chain seq x y z
N MET A 1 -18.07 14.71 3.18
CA MET A 1 -17.43 14.85 4.51
C MET A 1 -15.97 15.17 4.24
N SER A 2 -15.44 16.21 4.89
CA SER A 2 -14.05 16.63 4.70
C SER A 2 -13.11 15.50 5.09
N ILE A 3 -12.16 15.18 4.22
CA ILE A 3 -11.09 14.21 4.44
C ILE A 3 -10.17 14.82 5.50
N LEU A 4 -10.07 14.20 6.68
CA LEU A 4 -9.11 14.62 7.70
C LEU A 4 -7.69 14.33 7.19
N SER A 5 -7.03 15.37 6.69
CA SER A 5 -5.65 15.36 6.23
C SER A 5 -4.71 15.77 7.38
N TRP A 6 -3.40 15.77 7.13
CA TRP A 6 -2.43 16.31 8.11
C TRP A 6 -2.73 17.77 8.50
N ASP A 7 -3.35 18.54 7.60
CA ASP A 7 -3.60 19.97 7.76
C ASP A 7 -4.70 20.28 8.79
N ASP A 8 -5.62 19.35 9.06
CA ASP A 8 -6.75 19.58 9.96
C ASP A 8 -6.36 19.61 11.46
N PHE A 9 -5.08 19.42 11.78
CA PHE A 9 -4.56 19.36 13.15
C PHE A 9 -3.62 20.52 13.52
N GLU A 10 -3.35 21.48 12.62
CA GLU A 10 -2.48 22.63 12.92
C GLU A 10 -3.20 23.96 13.17
N ASP A 11 -4.53 24.05 13.06
CA ASP A 11 -5.21 25.35 13.22
C ASP A 11 -5.68 25.60 14.66
N ASP A 12 -4.76 26.10 15.49
CA ASP A 12 -5.09 26.79 16.74
C ASP A 12 -4.39 28.16 16.76
N SER A 13 -4.74 29.04 15.81
CA SER A 13 -4.45 30.47 15.97
C SER A 13 -5.45 31.40 15.28
N GLN A 14 -6.08 32.24 16.10
CA GLN A 14 -6.91 33.38 15.69
C GLN A 14 -6.19 34.27 14.67
N LYS A 15 -6.79 34.48 13.48
CA LYS A 15 -6.49 35.64 12.63
C LYS A 15 -7.75 36.38 12.17
N PRO A 16 -7.67 37.72 12.01
CA PRO A 16 -8.83 38.58 11.84
C PRO A 16 -9.32 38.62 10.39
N THR A 17 -10.58 38.99 10.24
CA THR A 17 -11.35 39.04 9.00
C THR A 17 -11.06 40.26 8.10
N SER A 18 -11.21 40.02 6.78
CA SER A 18 -11.64 40.91 5.67
C SER A 18 -10.56 41.65 4.84
N PRO A 19 -10.83 42.05 3.56
CA PRO A 19 -12.07 41.87 2.77
C PRO A 19 -11.90 41.31 1.32
N GLU A 20 -13.07 40.97 0.77
CA GLU A 20 -13.40 40.49 -0.57
C GLU A 20 -12.69 41.18 -1.75
N HIS A 21 -12.22 40.37 -2.70
CA HIS A 21 -11.93 40.82 -4.07
C HIS A 21 -12.94 40.25 -5.06
N LYS A 22 -13.61 41.19 -5.75
CA LYS A 22 -14.66 40.98 -6.75
C LYS A 22 -14.18 40.09 -7.91
N SER A 23 -15.05 39.16 -8.29
CA SER A 23 -14.96 38.39 -9.53
C SER A 23 -15.07 39.29 -10.76
N ALA A 24 -14.16 39.09 -11.72
CA ALA A 24 -14.31 39.56 -13.08
C ALA A 24 -14.52 38.35 -13.99
N SER A 25 -15.68 38.33 -14.64
CA SER A 25 -16.16 37.38 -15.62
C SER A 25 -15.25 37.33 -16.86
N LEU A 26 -14.87 36.12 -17.29
CA LEU A 26 -14.33 35.89 -18.63
C LEU A 26 -15.30 35.03 -19.44
N GLU A 27 -15.62 35.57 -20.60
CA GLU A 27 -16.67 35.18 -21.53
C GLU A 27 -16.38 33.84 -22.23
N SER A 28 -17.44 33.05 -22.35
CA SER A 28 -17.55 31.90 -23.24
C SER A 28 -17.48 32.34 -24.70
N GLN A 29 -16.44 31.93 -25.43
CA GLN A 29 -16.46 32.00 -26.90
C GLN A 29 -17.17 30.79 -27.50
N LYS A 30 -18.32 31.10 -28.09
CA LYS A 30 -19.09 30.26 -29.01
C LYS A 30 -18.28 29.95 -30.28
N THR A 31 -18.31 28.71 -30.75
CA THR A 31 -18.30 28.43 -32.18
C THR A 31 -19.57 27.66 -32.55
N VAL A 32 -20.17 28.09 -33.66
CA VAL A 32 -21.53 27.80 -34.11
C VAL A 32 -21.48 26.74 -35.21
N ASN A 33 -22.39 25.76 -35.12
CA ASN A 33 -22.80 24.80 -36.16
C ASN A 33 -23.12 25.51 -37.49
N THR A 34 -23.05 24.91 -38.68
CA THR A 34 -23.96 23.89 -39.28
C THR A 34 -23.69 23.90 -40.84
N PRO A 35 -24.43 23.21 -41.73
CA PRO A 35 -24.60 21.76 -42.01
C PRO A 35 -24.24 21.40 -43.48
N VAL A 36 -24.08 20.11 -43.83
CA VAL A 36 -24.51 19.62 -45.16
C VAL A 36 -25.03 18.18 -45.05
N VAL A 37 -26.29 17.99 -45.42
CA VAL A 37 -26.97 16.70 -45.69
C VAL A 37 -27.08 16.55 -47.21
N SER A 38 -26.94 15.32 -47.73
CA SER A 38 -27.74 14.68 -48.81
C SER A 38 -26.91 13.51 -49.39
N SER A 39 -27.17 12.26 -48.98
CA SER A 39 -28.05 11.26 -49.63
C SER A 39 -27.37 10.42 -50.70
N THR A 40 -27.24 9.11 -50.45
CA THR A 40 -27.48 8.01 -51.41
C THR A 40 -27.49 6.69 -50.65
N GLU A 41 -28.62 5.97 -50.70
CA GLU A 41 -28.67 4.51 -50.48
C GLU A 41 -27.88 3.80 -51.61
N PRO A 42 -27.49 2.52 -51.43
CA PRO A 42 -28.40 1.47 -51.90
C PRO A 42 -28.42 0.17 -51.06
N SER A 43 -29.60 -0.46 -51.13
CA SER A 43 -29.88 -1.90 -51.31
C SER A 43 -29.42 -2.92 -50.27
N SER A 44 -30.45 -3.57 -49.72
CA SER A 44 -30.47 -4.90 -49.12
C SER A 44 -29.80 -5.98 -49.98
N GLU A 45 -28.78 -6.64 -49.44
CA GLU A 45 -28.42 -8.00 -49.83
C GLU A 45 -28.35 -8.91 -48.60
N SER A 46 -28.95 -10.08 -48.75
CA SER A 46 -29.08 -11.15 -47.78
C SER A 46 -27.74 -11.57 -47.16
N VAL A 47 -27.67 -11.59 -45.83
CA VAL A 47 -26.57 -12.27 -45.11
C VAL A 47 -26.72 -13.77 -45.36
N ALA A 48 -25.91 -14.29 -46.28
CA ALA A 48 -25.78 -15.72 -46.49
C ALA A 48 -25.12 -16.35 -45.26
N VAL A 49 -25.77 -17.37 -44.71
CA VAL A 49 -25.24 -18.26 -43.69
C VAL A 49 -23.95 -18.90 -44.23
N ALA A 50 -22.80 -18.54 -43.68
CA ALA A 50 -21.54 -19.20 -43.98
C ALA A 50 -21.58 -20.61 -43.38
N GLN A 51 -21.81 -21.61 -44.23
CA GLN A 51 -21.58 -23.01 -43.88
C GLN A 51 -20.08 -23.24 -43.61
N PRO A 52 -19.71 -24.08 -42.62
CA PRO A 52 -18.32 -24.39 -42.38
C PRO A 52 -17.78 -25.20 -43.57
N ALA A 53 -16.77 -24.66 -44.24
CA ALA A 53 -16.03 -25.39 -45.26
C ALA A 53 -15.35 -26.60 -44.61
N ARG A 54 -15.90 -27.80 -44.83
CA ARG A 54 -15.22 -29.06 -44.52
C ARG A 54 -14.04 -29.23 -45.46
N THR A 55 -12.88 -28.73 -45.08
CA THR A 55 -11.61 -29.15 -45.67
C THR A 55 -11.27 -30.54 -45.14
N ASN A 56 -11.59 -31.56 -45.94
CA ASN A 56 -11.06 -32.92 -45.78
C ASN A 56 -9.55 -32.89 -46.09
N THR A 57 -8.74 -32.61 -45.07
CA THR A 57 -7.32 -32.97 -45.11
C THR A 57 -7.13 -34.17 -44.19
N ASN A 58 -6.93 -35.34 -44.80
CA ASN A 58 -6.35 -36.51 -44.15
C ASN A 58 -4.94 -36.13 -43.65
N ARG A 59 -4.85 -35.52 -42.46
CA ARG A 59 -3.60 -35.31 -41.77
C ARG A 59 -3.31 -36.56 -40.97
N SER A 60 -2.29 -37.29 -41.42
CA SER A 60 -1.62 -38.32 -40.64
C SER A 60 -1.37 -37.80 -39.23
N THR A 61 -1.91 -38.48 -38.23
CA THR A 61 -1.74 -38.20 -36.80
C THR A 61 -0.32 -38.55 -36.39
N ASN A 62 0.61 -37.64 -36.69
CA ASN A 62 1.95 -37.72 -36.13
C ASN A 62 1.85 -37.33 -34.65
N PRO A 63 2.20 -38.21 -33.68
CA PRO A 63 2.08 -37.92 -32.24
C PRO A 63 2.94 -36.72 -31.77
N THR A 64 3.81 -36.21 -32.65
CA THR A 64 4.72 -35.09 -32.43
C THR A 64 4.18 -33.74 -32.95
N ASP A 65 3.05 -33.71 -33.67
CA ASP A 65 2.47 -32.45 -34.15
C ASP A 65 1.78 -31.71 -32.99
N SER A 66 2.41 -30.62 -32.53
CA SER A 66 1.91 -29.77 -31.45
C SER A 66 0.57 -29.12 -31.79
N LEU A 67 0.33 -28.78 -33.07
CA LEU A 67 -0.94 -28.20 -33.52
C LEU A 67 -2.07 -29.22 -33.48
N ALA A 68 -1.82 -30.46 -33.94
CA ALA A 68 -2.82 -31.53 -33.88
C ALA A 68 -3.20 -31.88 -32.44
N ARG A 69 -2.23 -31.91 -31.51
CA ARG A 69 -2.50 -32.11 -30.07
C ARG A 69 -3.28 -30.96 -29.46
N ALA A 70 -2.96 -29.71 -29.82
CA ALA A 70 -3.70 -28.55 -29.35
C ALA A 70 -5.15 -28.53 -29.86
N SER A 71 -5.37 -28.83 -31.15
CA SER A 71 -6.72 -28.93 -31.71
C SER A 71 -7.55 -30.03 -31.05
N ALA A 72 -6.97 -31.22 -30.85
CA ALA A 72 -7.65 -32.31 -30.14
C ALA A 72 -7.94 -31.96 -28.67
N ALA A 73 -7.05 -31.25 -27.99
CA ALA A 73 -7.28 -30.78 -26.63
C ALA A 73 -8.42 -29.74 -26.57
N LEU A 74 -8.52 -28.85 -27.55
CA LEU A 74 -9.61 -27.86 -27.64
C LEU A 74 -10.97 -28.49 -27.98
N GLU A 75 -11.00 -29.53 -28.80
CA GLU A 75 -12.24 -30.30 -29.07
C GLU A 75 -12.77 -30.99 -27.81
N HIS A 76 -11.89 -31.31 -26.86
CA HIS A 76 -12.22 -31.89 -25.57
C HIS A 76 -12.16 -30.88 -24.40
N LEU A 77 -12.08 -29.58 -24.70
CA LEU A 77 -12.09 -28.56 -23.65
C LEU A 77 -13.47 -28.54 -23.00
N ASP A 78 -13.52 -29.01 -21.77
CA ASP A 78 -14.69 -28.81 -20.92
C ASP A 78 -14.74 -27.34 -20.52
N VAL A 79 -15.57 -26.58 -21.22
CA VAL A 79 -15.82 -25.17 -20.94
C VAL A 79 -16.80 -24.97 -19.79
N ALA A 80 -17.51 -26.01 -19.33
CA ALA A 80 -18.57 -25.85 -18.32
C ALA A 80 -18.08 -25.18 -17.02
N PRO A 81 -16.91 -25.52 -16.44
CA PRO A 81 -16.40 -24.83 -15.25
C PRO A 81 -16.15 -23.33 -15.48
N GLY A 82 -15.62 -22.98 -16.65
CA GLY A 82 -15.38 -21.57 -17.01
C GLY A 82 -16.68 -20.82 -17.32
N LEU A 83 -17.68 -21.47 -17.92
CA LEU A 83 -18.98 -20.86 -18.23
C LEU A 83 -19.84 -20.67 -16.98
N GLU A 84 -19.70 -21.53 -15.97
CA GLU A 84 -20.31 -21.36 -14.64
C GLU A 84 -19.72 -20.15 -13.90
N GLU A 85 -18.41 -19.91 -13.99
CA GLU A 85 -17.78 -18.70 -13.43
C GLU A 85 -18.03 -17.43 -14.26
N LEU A 86 -18.08 -17.54 -15.59
CA LEU A 86 -18.26 -16.41 -16.50
C LEU A 86 -19.73 -15.95 -16.65
N GLU A 87 -20.70 -16.72 -16.14
CA GLU A 87 -22.14 -16.51 -16.30
C GLU A 87 -22.52 -16.02 -17.71
N MET A 88 -22.33 -16.85 -18.75
CA MET A 88 -22.57 -16.43 -20.13
C MET A 88 -23.98 -15.84 -20.35
N GLY A 89 -24.02 -14.57 -20.75
CA GLY A 89 -25.27 -13.81 -20.93
C GLY A 89 -25.62 -12.89 -19.75
N ALA A 90 -24.77 -12.81 -18.72
CA ALA A 90 -24.88 -11.84 -17.63
C ALA A 90 -24.87 -10.39 -18.15
N GLN A 91 -25.53 -9.51 -17.41
CA GLN A 91 -25.55 -8.09 -17.71
C GLN A 91 -24.18 -7.46 -17.46
N ARG A 92 -23.89 -6.35 -18.14
CA ARG A 92 -22.68 -5.56 -17.88
C ARG A 92 -22.71 -5.04 -16.44
N VAL A 93 -21.57 -5.13 -15.75
CA VAL A 93 -21.39 -4.63 -14.38
C VAL A 93 -21.77 -3.15 -14.31
N GLN A 94 -22.66 -2.81 -13.38
CA GLN A 94 -22.96 -1.43 -13.02
C GLN A 94 -22.17 -1.01 -11.78
N VAL A 95 -22.03 0.30 -11.57
CA VAL A 95 -21.32 0.85 -10.40
C VAL A 95 -21.94 0.34 -9.10
N ASP A 96 -23.27 0.32 -9.01
CA ASP A 96 -23.99 -0.06 -7.80
C ASP A 96 -23.85 -1.55 -7.43
N ASP A 97 -23.44 -2.40 -8.38
CA ASP A 97 -23.22 -3.83 -8.14
C ASP A 97 -21.93 -4.11 -7.34
N LYS A 98 -20.99 -3.15 -7.31
CA LYS A 98 -19.66 -3.31 -6.71
C LYS A 98 -19.69 -3.02 -5.21
N ALA A 99 -18.96 -3.77 -4.40
CA ALA A 99 -18.82 -3.52 -2.95
C ALA A 99 -17.41 -3.88 -2.48
N MET A 100 -16.95 -3.33 -1.34
CA MET A 100 -15.61 -3.61 -0.83
C MET A 100 -15.42 -5.10 -0.47
N ILE A 101 -16.43 -5.71 0.13
CA ILE A 101 -16.46 -7.12 0.53
C ILE A 101 -17.81 -7.73 0.14
N ASN A 102 -17.85 -9.06 0.00
CA ASN A 102 -19.07 -9.83 -0.28
C ASN A 102 -19.82 -9.43 -1.58
N CYS A 103 -19.13 -8.79 -2.52
CA CYS A 103 -19.68 -8.44 -3.83
C CYS A 103 -19.83 -9.68 -4.72
N ARG A 104 -20.88 -9.70 -5.55
CA ARG A 104 -21.15 -10.73 -6.56
C ARG A 104 -20.89 -10.28 -8.00
N ALA A 105 -20.46 -9.05 -8.21
CA ALA A 105 -20.13 -8.54 -9.54
C ALA A 105 -18.84 -9.20 -10.07
N ASP A 106 -18.71 -9.25 -11.39
CA ASP A 106 -17.52 -9.79 -12.06
C ASP A 106 -16.26 -9.00 -11.68
N LEU A 107 -15.41 -9.62 -10.85
CA LEU A 107 -14.17 -9.02 -10.35
C LEU A 107 -13.07 -8.91 -11.41
N ASN A 108 -13.27 -9.47 -12.59
CA ASN A 108 -12.31 -9.35 -13.71
C ASN A 108 -12.53 -8.07 -14.53
N GLN A 109 -13.69 -7.41 -14.37
CA GLN A 109 -14.00 -6.16 -15.06
C GLN A 109 -13.64 -4.95 -14.21
N LEU A 110 -12.54 -4.28 -14.57
CA LEU A 110 -12.05 -3.09 -13.86
C LEU A 110 -13.05 -1.92 -13.90
N VAL A 111 -13.73 -1.74 -15.03
CA VAL A 111 -14.67 -0.63 -15.27
C VAL A 111 -16.13 -1.09 -15.21
N PRO A 112 -17.06 -0.21 -14.80
CA PRO A 112 -16.85 1.17 -14.34
C PRO A 112 -16.24 1.26 -12.93
N PHE A 113 -15.54 2.36 -12.64
CA PHE A 113 -14.97 2.59 -11.30
C PHE A 113 -16.07 2.99 -10.30
N LYS A 114 -16.03 2.42 -9.09
CA LYS A 114 -16.85 2.85 -7.95
C LYS A 114 -16.00 3.62 -6.93
N TYR A 115 -14.81 3.11 -6.63
CA TYR A 115 -13.90 3.72 -5.66
C TYR A 115 -12.77 4.45 -6.39
N GLU A 116 -13.07 5.65 -6.89
CA GLU A 116 -12.08 6.48 -7.60
C GLU A 116 -10.84 6.79 -6.73
N TRP A 117 -11.02 6.87 -5.40
CA TRP A 117 -9.93 7.06 -4.46
C TRP A 117 -8.90 5.91 -4.52
N ALA A 118 -9.34 4.66 -4.72
CA ALA A 118 -8.44 3.51 -4.83
C ALA A 118 -7.64 3.57 -6.13
N TRP A 119 -8.31 3.94 -7.23
CA TRP A 119 -7.65 4.13 -8.52
C TRP A 119 -6.64 5.26 -8.51
N GLN A 120 -6.98 6.41 -7.87
CA GLN A 120 -6.04 7.52 -7.75
C GLN A 120 -4.79 7.12 -6.97
N LYS A 121 -4.95 6.43 -5.83
CA LYS A 121 -3.79 5.92 -5.07
C LYS A 121 -2.93 4.95 -5.90
N TYR A 122 -3.53 4.14 -6.76
CA TYR A 122 -2.79 3.27 -7.67
C TYR A 122 -1.92 4.07 -8.65
N LEU A 123 -2.49 5.12 -9.27
CA LEU A 123 -1.73 6.01 -10.15
C LEU A 123 -0.60 6.71 -9.41
N ASP A 124 -0.85 7.21 -8.21
CA ASP A 124 0.14 7.89 -7.37
C ASP A 124 1.28 6.94 -6.95
N GLY A 125 0.95 5.71 -6.55
CA GLY A 125 1.93 4.65 -6.25
C GLY A 125 2.79 4.31 -7.47
N CYS A 126 2.18 4.18 -8.66
CA CYS A 126 2.93 3.99 -9.90
C CYS A 126 3.88 5.15 -10.21
N ALA A 127 3.46 6.41 -9.99
CA ALA A 127 4.29 7.59 -10.20
C ALA A 127 5.49 7.65 -9.22
N ASN A 128 5.39 6.97 -8.08
CA ASN A 128 6.40 6.89 -7.05
C ASN A 128 7.49 5.83 -7.28
N HIS A 129 7.54 5.16 -8.44
CA HIS A 129 8.54 4.12 -8.68
C HIS A 129 9.99 4.56 -8.40
N TRP A 130 10.72 3.70 -7.68
CA TRP A 130 12.13 3.83 -7.32
C TRP A 130 12.76 2.44 -7.20
N MET A 131 14.09 2.38 -7.25
CA MET A 131 14.85 1.14 -7.02
C MET A 131 15.99 1.38 -6.01
N PRO A 132 16.26 0.44 -5.08
CA PRO A 132 17.26 0.64 -4.03
C PRO A 132 18.67 0.93 -4.56
N GLN A 133 19.05 0.29 -5.67
CA GLN A 133 20.36 0.46 -6.30
C GLN A 133 20.61 1.87 -6.84
N GLU A 134 19.58 2.70 -7.00
CA GLU A 134 19.72 4.10 -7.41
C GLU A 134 20.35 4.95 -6.28
N VAL A 135 20.34 4.45 -5.04
CA VAL A 135 20.88 5.14 -3.87
C VAL A 135 22.35 4.75 -3.63
N ASN A 136 23.21 5.77 -3.51
CA ASN A 136 24.65 5.59 -3.32
C ASN A 136 25.01 5.27 -1.85
N MET A 137 25.56 4.08 -1.62
CA MET A 137 25.91 3.60 -0.28
C MET A 137 27.36 3.87 0.16
N ASN A 138 28.21 4.46 -0.68
CA ASN A 138 29.66 4.56 -0.40
C ASN A 138 29.99 5.29 0.91
N HIS A 139 29.30 6.39 1.20
CA HIS A 139 29.51 7.14 2.45
C HIS A 139 29.11 6.30 3.67
N ASP A 140 27.98 5.61 3.58
CA ASP A 140 27.46 4.76 4.65
C ASP A 140 28.38 3.57 4.93
N ILE A 141 28.94 2.96 3.88
CA ILE A 141 29.95 1.90 4.00
C ILE A 141 31.19 2.40 4.74
N ALA A 142 31.70 3.58 4.37
CA ALA A 142 32.87 4.17 5.03
C ALA A 142 32.58 4.52 6.50
N LEU A 143 31.40 5.09 6.78
CA LEU A 143 30.96 5.44 8.12
C LEU A 143 30.79 4.20 9.00
N TRP A 144 30.17 3.14 8.45
CA TRP A 144 29.94 1.88 9.15
C TRP A 144 31.24 1.15 9.49
N LYS A 145 32.24 1.16 8.59
CA LYS A 145 33.55 0.54 8.83
C LYS A 145 34.47 1.35 9.74
N SER A 146 34.21 2.64 9.91
CA SER A 146 35.01 3.52 10.77
C SER A 146 34.79 3.21 12.25
N GLU A 147 35.88 3.02 13.01
CA GLU A 147 35.83 2.80 14.45
C GLU A 147 35.12 3.94 15.20
N ASN A 148 35.23 5.18 14.71
CA ASN A 148 34.67 6.38 15.33
C ASN A 148 33.48 6.98 14.56
N GLY A 149 32.95 6.27 13.56
CA GLY A 149 31.83 6.77 12.74
C GLY A 149 30.50 6.79 13.50
N LEU A 150 30.21 5.67 14.17
CA LEU A 150 28.98 5.44 14.95
C LEU A 150 29.33 4.95 16.34
N THR A 151 28.58 5.43 17.34
CA THR A 151 28.61 4.81 18.68
C THR A 151 27.95 3.44 18.65
N GLU A 152 28.20 2.63 19.69
CA GLU A 152 27.56 1.32 19.82
C GLU A 152 26.02 1.41 19.88
N ASP A 153 25.50 2.45 20.54
CA ASP A 153 24.05 2.73 20.58
C ASP A 153 23.51 3.07 19.19
N GLU A 154 24.24 3.87 18.41
CA GLU A 154 23.85 4.19 17.03
C GLU A 154 23.90 2.95 16.12
N ARG A 155 24.89 2.08 16.27
CA ARG A 155 24.97 0.80 15.55
C ARG A 155 23.82 -0.12 15.91
N THR A 156 23.51 -0.22 17.21
CA THR A 156 22.39 -1.02 17.70
C THR A 156 21.06 -0.56 17.09
N ILE A 157 20.82 0.75 17.03
CA ILE A 157 19.62 1.31 16.38
C ILE A 157 19.55 0.88 14.92
N VAL A 158 20.62 1.09 14.14
CA VAL A 158 20.64 0.74 12.70
C VAL A 158 20.41 -0.75 12.49
N MET A 159 21.13 -1.62 13.22
CA MET A 159 21.00 -3.08 13.08
C MET A 159 19.60 -3.56 13.46
N ARG A 160 19.03 -3.05 14.55
CA ARG A 160 17.69 -3.46 15.00
C ARG A 160 16.59 -2.97 14.09
N SER A 161 16.69 -1.73 13.59
CA SER A 161 15.76 -1.25 12.58
C SER A 161 15.80 -2.13 11.33
N LEU A 162 16.99 -2.38 10.75
CA LEU A 162 17.12 -3.25 9.57
C LEU A 162 16.65 -4.69 9.84
N GLY A 163 16.96 -5.25 11.01
CA GLY A 163 16.53 -6.61 11.38
C GLY A 163 15.02 -6.74 11.54
N PHE A 164 14.37 -5.76 12.15
CA PHE A 164 12.90 -5.73 12.21
C PHE A 164 12.28 -5.61 10.81
N PHE A 165 12.69 -4.61 10.05
CA PHE A 165 12.07 -4.28 8.76
C PHE A 165 12.31 -5.34 7.68
N SER A 166 13.51 -5.97 7.65
CA SER A 166 13.86 -7.00 6.66
C SER A 166 12.89 -8.19 6.61
N THR A 167 12.18 -8.45 7.71
CA THR A 167 11.16 -9.50 7.79
C THR A 167 9.74 -8.97 7.92
N ALA A 168 9.55 -7.76 8.43
CA ALA A 168 8.22 -7.18 8.63
C ALA A 168 7.50 -6.90 7.29
N ASP A 169 8.17 -6.36 6.28
CA ASP A 169 7.52 -6.09 4.97
C ASP A 169 7.21 -7.39 4.23
N SER A 170 8.00 -8.43 4.44
CA SER A 170 7.65 -9.78 3.98
C SER A 170 6.38 -10.30 4.67
N LEU A 171 6.14 -9.98 5.94
CA LEU A 171 4.88 -10.31 6.62
C LEU A 171 3.70 -9.53 6.03
N VAL A 172 3.88 -8.24 5.74
CA VAL A 172 2.86 -7.39 5.10
C VAL A 172 2.53 -7.92 3.70
N ALA A 173 3.54 -8.13 2.85
CA ALA A 173 3.38 -8.68 1.50
C ALA A 173 2.64 -10.03 1.50
N ASN A 174 3.04 -10.94 2.38
CA ASN A 174 2.37 -12.24 2.51
C ASN A 174 0.91 -12.08 2.95
N ASN A 175 0.61 -11.16 3.86
CA ASN A 175 -0.75 -10.90 4.30
C ASN A 175 -1.61 -10.29 3.19
N LEU A 176 -1.06 -9.36 2.40
CA LEU A 176 -1.76 -8.77 1.26
C LEU A 176 -2.17 -9.83 0.25
N VAL A 177 -1.25 -10.72 -0.12
CA VAL A 177 -1.46 -11.73 -1.17
C VAL A 177 -2.29 -12.92 -0.66
N LEU A 178 -1.96 -13.45 0.51
CA LEU A 178 -2.53 -14.72 0.99
C LEU A 178 -3.83 -14.54 1.79
N ALA A 179 -4.07 -13.35 2.34
CA ALA A 179 -5.25 -13.07 3.17
C ALA A 179 -6.13 -11.98 2.54
N ILE A 180 -5.63 -10.75 2.42
CA ILE A 180 -6.49 -9.59 2.10
C ILE A 180 -7.07 -9.67 0.68
N TYR A 181 -6.24 -9.91 -0.33
CA TYR A 181 -6.63 -9.82 -1.76
C TYR A 181 -7.86 -10.67 -2.10
N ARG A 182 -7.95 -11.87 -1.52
CA ARG A 182 -9.07 -12.80 -1.75
C ARG A 182 -10.40 -12.25 -1.26
N HIS A 183 -10.40 -11.51 -0.15
CA HIS A 183 -11.62 -11.06 0.54
C HIS A 183 -12.05 -9.65 0.14
N ILE A 184 -11.14 -8.85 -0.44
CA ILE A 184 -11.52 -7.60 -1.08
C ILE A 184 -12.11 -7.92 -2.45
N THR A 185 -13.42 -7.76 -2.57
CA THR A 185 -14.21 -8.10 -3.77
C THR A 185 -14.45 -6.86 -4.64
N ASN A 186 -13.40 -6.09 -4.90
CA ASN A 186 -13.47 -4.93 -5.78
C ASN A 186 -12.20 -4.82 -6.64
N PRO A 187 -12.31 -4.66 -7.98
CA PRO A 187 -11.16 -4.72 -8.88
C PRO A 187 -10.20 -3.53 -8.76
N GLU A 188 -10.67 -2.30 -8.59
CA GLU A 188 -9.81 -1.12 -8.44
C GLU A 188 -9.05 -1.12 -7.10
N CYS A 189 -9.66 -1.60 -6.02
CA CYS A 189 -8.95 -1.84 -4.75
C CYS A 189 -7.93 -2.97 -4.89
N ARG A 190 -8.27 -4.06 -5.60
CA ARG A 190 -7.32 -5.13 -5.92
C ARG A 190 -6.13 -4.63 -6.72
N GLN A 191 -6.36 -3.71 -7.67
CA GLN A 191 -5.28 -3.10 -8.45
C GLN A 191 -4.28 -2.35 -7.56
N TYR A 192 -4.76 -1.60 -6.56
CA TYR A 192 -3.88 -0.97 -5.58
C TYR A 192 -3.15 -1.99 -4.71
N ILE A 193 -3.82 -3.05 -4.23
CA ILE A 193 -3.19 -4.11 -3.43
C ILE A 193 -2.04 -4.78 -4.21
N LEU A 194 -2.17 -4.97 -5.54
CA LEU A 194 -1.07 -5.47 -6.37
C LEU A 194 0.10 -4.50 -6.42
N ARG A 195 -0.17 -3.19 -6.50
CA ARG A 195 0.87 -2.17 -6.47
C ARG A 195 1.58 -2.14 -5.12
N GLN A 196 0.82 -2.12 -4.02
CA GLN A 196 1.34 -2.15 -2.66
C GLN A 196 2.20 -3.40 -2.43
N ALA A 197 1.70 -4.59 -2.78
CA ALA A 197 2.47 -5.84 -2.61
C ALA A 197 3.79 -5.84 -3.40
N PHE A 198 3.85 -5.13 -4.55
CA PHE A 198 5.10 -4.92 -5.28
C PHE A 198 6.02 -3.89 -4.60
N GLU A 199 5.46 -2.84 -3.98
CA GLU A 199 6.22 -1.90 -3.14
C GLU A 199 6.85 -2.61 -1.94
N GLU A 200 6.14 -3.50 -1.24
CA GLU A 200 6.71 -4.32 -0.15
C GLU A 200 7.91 -5.17 -0.61
N ALA A 201 7.88 -5.65 -1.87
CA ALA A 201 8.99 -6.38 -2.45
C ALA A 201 10.20 -5.46 -2.74
N ILE A 202 9.95 -4.22 -3.18
CA ILE A 202 10.99 -3.19 -3.31
C ILE A 202 11.58 -2.85 -1.95
N HIS A 203 10.76 -2.74 -0.91
CA HIS A 203 11.23 -2.41 0.44
C HIS A 203 12.09 -3.54 1.01
N THR A 204 11.65 -4.79 0.90
CA THR A 204 12.45 -5.97 1.26
C THR A 204 13.80 -5.98 0.53
N HIS A 205 13.80 -5.65 -0.76
CA HIS A 205 15.02 -5.51 -1.56
C HIS A 205 15.91 -4.35 -1.08
N ALA A 206 15.32 -3.23 -0.64
CA ALA A 206 16.08 -2.11 -0.08
C ALA A 206 16.82 -2.49 1.19
N TYR A 207 16.19 -3.25 2.08
CA TYR A 207 16.84 -3.74 3.29
C TYR A 207 17.97 -4.72 2.96
N GLN A 208 17.72 -5.66 2.05
CA GLN A 208 18.77 -6.58 1.58
C GLN A 208 19.97 -5.80 1.01
N TYR A 209 19.72 -4.82 0.14
CA TYR A 209 20.78 -3.99 -0.44
C TYR A 209 21.55 -3.19 0.62
N CYS A 210 20.88 -2.66 1.64
CA CYS A 210 21.54 -2.01 2.78
C CYS A 210 22.43 -2.99 3.56
N ILE A 211 21.90 -4.15 3.93
CA ILE A 211 22.58 -5.18 4.73
C ILE A 211 23.82 -5.68 3.99
N GLU A 212 23.69 -6.02 2.70
CA GLU A 212 24.79 -6.47 1.85
C GLU A 212 25.86 -5.37 1.70
N SER A 213 25.45 -4.13 1.39
CA SER A 213 26.37 -3.01 1.21
C SER A 213 27.22 -2.75 2.45
N LEU A 214 26.60 -2.79 3.63
CA LEU A 214 27.28 -2.55 4.91
C LEU A 214 28.13 -3.74 5.38
N GLY A 215 28.04 -4.89 4.71
CA GLY A 215 28.75 -6.11 5.06
C GLY A 215 28.31 -6.68 6.41
N MET A 216 27.02 -6.59 6.71
CA MET A 216 26.41 -7.19 7.91
C MET A 216 26.24 -8.70 7.73
N ASP A 217 26.12 -9.44 8.84
CA ASP A 217 25.74 -10.86 8.79
C ASP A 217 24.24 -10.96 8.45
N GLU A 218 23.92 -11.41 7.24
CA GLU A 218 22.55 -11.59 6.78
C GLU A 218 21.77 -12.56 7.67
N GLY A 219 22.42 -13.63 8.16
CA GLY A 219 21.78 -14.61 9.04
C GLY A 219 21.36 -13.98 10.36
N GLU A 220 22.24 -13.19 10.97
CA GLU A 220 21.95 -12.45 12.21
C GLU A 220 20.79 -11.45 12.00
N VAL A 221 20.86 -10.64 10.95
CA VAL A 221 19.89 -9.56 10.73
C VAL A 221 18.51 -10.12 10.35
N PHE A 222 18.42 -11.06 9.41
CA PHE A 222 17.13 -11.64 8.98
C PHE A 222 16.53 -12.61 10.01
N ASN A 223 17.34 -13.22 10.89
CA ASN A 223 16.82 -14.07 11.96
C ASN A 223 16.49 -13.31 13.25
N MET A 224 16.72 -11.99 13.29
CA MET A 224 16.56 -11.16 14.48
C MET A 224 15.15 -11.24 15.09
N TYR A 225 14.11 -11.39 14.25
CA TYR A 225 12.73 -11.56 14.72
C TYR A 225 12.48 -12.87 15.50
N ARG A 226 13.44 -13.80 15.51
CA ARG A 226 13.42 -15.04 16.31
C ARG A 226 14.39 -14.99 17.49
N GLU A 227 15.29 -14.02 17.54
CA GLU A 227 16.37 -13.93 18.55
C GLU A 227 16.15 -12.79 19.55
N ILE A 228 15.55 -11.68 19.11
CA ILE A 228 15.30 -10.50 19.95
C ILE A 228 13.85 -10.53 20.45
N PRO A 229 13.61 -10.65 21.77
CA PRO A 229 12.27 -10.81 22.32
C PRO A 229 11.28 -9.69 21.94
N SER A 230 11.74 -8.44 21.93
CA SER A 230 10.88 -7.29 21.58
C SER A 230 10.42 -7.34 20.11
N VAL A 231 11.27 -7.80 19.20
CA VAL A 231 10.96 -8.01 17.77
C VAL A 231 10.04 -9.22 17.59
N ALA A 232 10.36 -10.34 18.25
CA ALA A 232 9.58 -11.58 18.18
C ALA A 232 8.14 -11.41 18.66
N ARG A 233 7.92 -10.61 19.71
CA ARG A 233 6.58 -10.33 20.24
C ARG A 233 5.73 -9.51 19.27
N LYS A 234 6.32 -8.51 18.60
CA LYS A 234 5.66 -7.73 17.54
C LYS A 234 5.24 -8.63 16.38
N ALA A 235 6.16 -9.44 15.85
CA ALA A 235 5.88 -10.38 14.76
C ALA A 235 4.79 -11.40 15.14
N SER A 236 4.89 -11.98 16.34
CA SER A 236 3.92 -12.95 16.85
C SER A 236 2.53 -12.36 17.03
N TRP A 237 2.44 -11.09 17.46
CA TRP A 237 1.16 -10.39 17.58
C TRP A 237 0.49 -10.18 16.22
N GLY A 238 1.24 -9.84 15.17
CA GLY A 238 0.71 -9.68 13.81
C GLY A 238 0.30 -10.99 13.14
N LEU A 239 1.14 -12.03 13.27
CA LEU A 239 0.95 -13.33 12.59
C LEU A 239 -0.40 -14.00 12.87
N LYS A 240 -0.93 -13.86 14.09
CA LYS A 240 -2.23 -14.45 14.46
C LYS A 240 -3.37 -13.93 13.57
N TYR A 241 -3.29 -12.68 13.09
CA TYR A 241 -4.31 -12.09 12.23
C TYR A 241 -4.24 -12.60 10.80
N THR A 242 -3.04 -12.85 10.26
CA THR A 242 -2.88 -13.53 8.97
C THR A 242 -3.38 -14.97 9.06
N GLN A 243 -2.95 -15.72 10.09
CA GLN A 243 -3.37 -17.10 10.30
C GLN A 243 -4.89 -17.26 10.38
N SER A 244 -5.57 -16.30 11.03
CA SER A 244 -7.03 -16.25 11.13
C SER A 244 -7.72 -16.21 9.75
N LEU A 245 -7.14 -15.54 8.76
CA LEU A 245 -7.74 -15.41 7.42
C LEU A 245 -7.26 -16.48 6.43
N THR A 246 -6.08 -17.07 6.66
CA THR A 246 -5.55 -18.15 5.82
C THR A 246 -6.13 -19.53 6.14
N ASP A 247 -7.03 -19.64 7.12
CA ASP A 247 -7.82 -20.86 7.36
C ASP A 247 -8.62 -21.19 6.07
N PRO A 248 -8.47 -22.37 5.47
CA PRO A 248 -9.19 -22.76 4.26
C PRO A 248 -10.72 -22.67 4.39
N ASN A 249 -11.26 -22.73 5.61
CA ASN A 249 -12.69 -22.63 5.90
C ASN A 249 -13.16 -21.19 6.12
N PHE A 250 -12.25 -20.22 6.18
CA PHE A 250 -12.63 -18.83 6.34
C PHE A 250 -13.26 -18.27 5.06
N HIS A 251 -14.43 -17.67 5.23
CA HIS A 251 -15.09 -16.88 4.20
C HIS A 251 -15.81 -15.70 4.84
N THR A 252 -15.79 -14.55 4.17
CA THR A 252 -16.62 -13.40 4.53
C THR A 252 -18.10 -13.70 4.27
N GLY A 253 -19.01 -12.86 4.79
CA GLY A 253 -20.46 -12.98 4.60
C GLY A 253 -21.25 -13.25 5.87
N THR A 254 -20.59 -13.34 7.03
CA THR A 254 -21.24 -13.25 8.35
C THR A 254 -20.62 -12.09 9.14
N PRO A 255 -21.37 -11.44 10.06
CA PRO A 255 -20.83 -10.34 10.85
C PRO A 255 -19.53 -10.68 11.57
N GLU A 256 -19.42 -11.89 12.11
CA GLU A 256 -18.25 -12.35 12.86
C GLU A 256 -17.03 -12.50 11.96
N ASN A 257 -17.19 -13.08 10.77
CA ASN A 257 -16.09 -13.27 9.82
C ASN A 257 -15.70 -11.96 9.14
N ASP A 258 -16.65 -11.07 8.87
CA ASP A 258 -16.35 -9.75 8.31
C ASP A 258 -15.62 -8.87 9.34
N GLN A 259 -15.95 -8.98 10.63
CA GLN A 259 -15.14 -8.39 11.70
C GLN A 259 -13.75 -9.03 11.81
N ARG A 260 -13.59 -10.35 11.56
CA ARG A 260 -12.25 -10.98 11.51
C ARG A 260 -11.39 -10.38 10.40
N LEU A 261 -11.98 -10.11 9.23
CA LEU A 261 -11.29 -9.37 8.17
C LEU A 261 -10.91 -7.95 8.63
N LEU A 262 -11.84 -7.21 9.24
CA LEU A 262 -11.54 -5.86 9.76
C LEU A 262 -10.41 -5.87 10.80
N ARG A 263 -10.36 -6.86 11.70
CA ARG A 263 -9.24 -7.03 12.65
C ARG A 263 -7.91 -7.20 11.92
N ASN A 264 -7.87 -7.99 10.84
CA ASN A 264 -6.67 -8.13 10.04
C ASN A 264 -6.25 -6.81 9.39
N LEU A 265 -7.18 -6.11 8.73
CA LEU A 265 -6.89 -4.81 8.11
C LEU A 265 -6.35 -3.80 9.13
N ILE A 266 -6.94 -3.73 10.33
CA ILE A 266 -6.49 -2.85 11.41
C ILE A 266 -5.12 -3.26 11.94
N ALA A 267 -4.87 -4.56 12.11
CA ALA A 267 -3.58 -5.05 12.57
C ALA A 267 -2.44 -4.70 11.59
N PHE A 268 -2.67 -4.86 10.28
CA PHE A 268 -1.63 -4.61 9.28
C PHE A 268 -1.49 -3.12 8.96
N TYR A 269 -2.55 -2.45 8.51
CA TYR A 269 -2.45 -1.05 8.10
C TYR A 269 -2.29 -0.10 9.28
N CYS A 270 -3.06 -0.25 10.36
CA CYS A 270 -3.04 0.73 11.46
C CYS A 270 -1.92 0.45 12.47
N VAL A 271 -1.57 -0.82 12.73
CA VAL A 271 -0.57 -1.19 13.74
C VAL A 271 0.80 -1.50 13.15
N LEU A 272 0.93 -2.44 12.22
CA LEU A 272 2.25 -2.75 11.63
C LEU A 272 2.78 -1.55 10.82
N GLU A 273 2.08 -1.20 9.74
CA GLU A 273 2.47 -0.09 8.86
C GLU A 273 2.28 1.27 9.55
N GLY A 274 1.17 1.43 10.29
CA GLY A 274 0.79 2.70 10.90
C GLY A 274 1.49 3.06 12.21
N ILE A 275 2.03 2.11 12.98
CA ILE A 275 2.68 2.35 14.28
C ILE A 275 4.10 1.78 14.32
N PHE A 276 4.27 0.49 14.03
CA PHE A 276 5.59 -0.16 14.15
C PHE A 276 6.61 0.45 13.19
N PHE A 277 6.21 0.71 11.95
CA PHE A 277 7.13 1.26 10.96
C PHE A 277 7.50 2.71 11.27
N TYR A 278 6.56 3.53 11.74
CA TYR A 278 6.80 4.93 12.10
C TYR A 278 7.84 5.12 13.22
N CYS A 279 7.94 4.17 14.16
CA CYS A 279 9.03 4.12 15.13
C CYS A 279 10.40 3.99 14.45
N GLY A 280 10.53 2.99 13.58
CA GLY A 280 11.76 2.69 12.88
C GLY A 280 12.15 3.76 11.85
N PHE A 281 11.17 4.39 11.18
CA PHE A 281 11.42 5.57 10.34
C PHE A 281 12.01 6.71 11.15
N THR A 282 11.41 7.04 12.28
CA THR A 282 11.91 8.12 13.14
C THR A 282 13.34 7.84 13.61
N GLN A 283 13.65 6.58 13.95
CA GLN A 283 14.99 6.15 14.35
C GLN A 283 16.05 6.39 13.28
N ILE A 284 15.82 5.89 12.06
CA ILE A 284 16.78 6.00 10.96
C ILE A 284 16.85 7.42 10.39
N LEU A 285 15.71 8.10 10.23
CA LEU A 285 15.69 9.46 9.69
C LEU A 285 16.31 10.47 10.66
N SER A 286 16.26 10.23 11.97
CA SER A 286 17.01 11.01 12.96
C SER A 286 18.53 10.88 12.77
N MET A 287 19.04 9.71 12.33
CA MET A 287 20.43 9.54 11.92
C MET A 287 20.75 10.37 10.67
N GLY A 288 19.90 10.27 9.63
CA GLY A 288 20.07 11.00 8.37
C GLY A 288 20.11 12.51 8.55
N ARG A 289 19.26 13.06 9.44
CA ARG A 289 19.27 14.49 9.80
C ARG A 289 20.58 14.95 10.44
N ARG A 290 21.35 14.03 11.01
CA ARG A 290 22.68 14.28 11.58
C ARG A 290 23.80 13.93 10.60
N ASN A 291 23.47 13.78 9.32
CA ASN A 291 24.39 13.41 8.24
C ASN A 291 25.08 12.06 8.48
N LYS A 292 24.36 11.10 9.10
CA LYS A 292 24.82 9.75 9.37
C LYS A 292 23.91 8.75 8.69
N MET A 293 24.51 7.75 8.03
CA MET A 293 23.78 6.71 7.30
C MET A 293 22.80 7.31 6.28
N ASN A 294 23.29 8.23 5.44
CA ASN A 294 22.45 9.01 4.52
C ASN A 294 21.84 8.12 3.42
N GLY A 295 22.57 7.12 2.93
CA GLY A 295 22.06 6.18 1.94
C GLY A 295 20.96 5.29 2.51
N VAL A 296 21.11 4.81 3.75
CA VAL A 296 20.03 4.10 4.46
C VAL A 296 18.84 5.04 4.70
N ALA A 297 19.09 6.27 5.16
CA ALA A 297 18.03 7.25 5.43
C ALA A 297 17.28 7.69 4.17
N GLU A 298 17.95 7.80 3.01
CA GLU A 298 17.31 8.10 1.72
C GLU A 298 16.41 6.95 1.26
N GLN A 299 16.81 5.70 1.44
CA GLN A 299 15.93 4.56 1.16
C GLN A 299 14.72 4.55 2.09
N PHE A 300 14.92 4.77 3.39
CA PHE A 300 13.82 4.89 4.37
C PHE A 300 12.88 6.06 4.07
N GLN A 301 13.36 7.11 3.40
CA GLN A 301 12.54 8.20 2.91
C GLN A 301 11.61 7.78 1.77
N TYR A 302 12.10 6.98 0.82
CA TYR A 302 11.25 6.40 -0.22
C TYR A 302 10.21 5.46 0.38
N ILE A 303 10.64 4.57 1.28
CA ILE A 303 9.75 3.64 1.99
C ILE A 303 8.67 4.40 2.78
N LEU A 304 9.04 5.41 3.56
CA LEU A 304 8.07 6.23 4.31
C LEU A 304 7.01 6.89 3.40
N ARG A 305 7.40 7.31 2.19
CA ARG A 305 6.45 7.89 1.23
C ARG A 305 5.46 6.83 0.76
N ASP A 306 5.94 5.64 0.43
CA ASP A 306 5.10 4.52 0.01
C ASP A 306 4.17 4.10 1.17
N GLU A 307 4.70 3.92 2.38
CA GLU A 307 3.93 3.60 3.60
C GLU A 307 2.85 4.61 3.94
N SER A 308 3.10 5.90 3.69
CA SER A 308 2.07 6.93 3.89
C SER A 308 0.86 6.69 2.99
N MET A 309 1.08 6.19 1.77
CA MET A 309 0.03 5.82 0.82
C MET A 309 -0.64 4.52 1.22
N HIS A 310 0.13 3.51 1.66
CA HIS A 310 -0.39 2.24 2.15
C HIS A 310 -1.35 2.45 3.32
N LEU A 311 -0.92 3.19 4.35
CA LEU A 311 -1.76 3.53 5.50
C LEU A 311 -3.03 4.28 5.07
N ASN A 312 -2.91 5.28 4.19
CA ASN A 312 -4.06 6.04 3.72
C ASN A 312 -5.05 5.14 2.96
N PHE A 313 -4.56 4.22 2.12
CA PHE A 313 -5.39 3.21 1.46
C PHE A 313 -6.10 2.29 2.46
N GLY A 314 -5.38 1.80 3.46
CA GLY A 314 -5.92 0.96 4.53
C GLY A 314 -7.03 1.65 5.31
N ILE A 315 -6.83 2.90 5.71
CA ILE A 315 -7.83 3.72 6.41
C ILE A 315 -9.07 3.92 5.53
N ASP A 316 -8.91 4.29 4.26
CA ASP A 316 -10.02 4.47 3.32
C ASP A 316 -10.79 3.16 3.12
N MET A 317 -10.10 2.03 2.98
CA MET A 317 -10.70 0.70 2.87
C MET A 317 -11.49 0.31 4.12
N ILE A 318 -10.92 0.48 5.32
CA ILE A 318 -11.60 0.18 6.60
C ILE A 318 -12.85 1.06 6.75
N ASN A 319 -12.72 2.36 6.50
CA ASN A 319 -13.84 3.30 6.58
C ASN A 319 -14.92 3.01 5.54
N GLN A 320 -14.55 2.65 4.32
CA GLN A 320 -15.51 2.28 3.28
C GLN A 320 -16.26 0.98 3.63
N ILE A 321 -15.58 -0.03 4.17
CA ILE A 321 -16.23 -1.26 4.67
C ILE A 321 -17.22 -0.91 5.79
N LYS A 322 -16.86 -0.03 6.74
CA LYS A 322 -17.76 0.44 7.80
C LYS A 322 -19.00 1.16 7.26
N ILE A 323 -18.83 2.01 6.24
CA ILE A 323 -19.92 2.74 5.59
C ILE A 323 -20.92 1.78 4.94
N GLU A 324 -20.41 0.77 4.23
CA GLU A 324 -21.23 -0.21 3.52
C GLU A 324 -21.84 -1.27 4.45
N ASN A 325 -21.18 -1.53 5.59
CA ASN A 325 -21.55 -2.56 6.55
C ASN A 325 -21.61 -1.98 7.98
N PRO A 326 -22.51 -1.02 8.27
CA PRO A 326 -22.53 -0.30 9.55
C PRO A 326 -22.78 -1.22 10.75
N HIS A 327 -23.43 -2.36 10.53
CA HIS A 327 -23.68 -3.38 11.54
C HIS A 327 -22.40 -4.04 12.07
N LEU A 328 -21.26 -3.95 11.36
CA LEU A 328 -19.98 -4.47 11.83
C LEU A 328 -19.32 -3.57 12.88
N TRP A 329 -19.64 -2.26 12.89
CA TRP A 329 -18.97 -1.26 13.72
C TRP A 329 -19.69 -1.03 15.06
N THR A 330 -19.98 -2.11 15.78
CA THR A 330 -20.67 -2.08 17.07
C THR A 330 -19.80 -1.43 18.16
N ALA A 331 -20.39 -1.02 19.28
CA ALA A 331 -19.64 -0.45 20.40
C ALA A 331 -18.59 -1.45 20.93
N GLU A 332 -18.94 -2.73 21.00
CA GLU A 332 -18.03 -3.80 21.44
C GLU A 332 -16.84 -3.95 20.49
N PHE A 333 -17.08 -3.86 19.18
CA PHE A 333 -16.01 -3.93 18.19
C PHE A 333 -15.12 -2.68 18.22
N GLN A 334 -15.68 -1.50 18.47
CA GLN A 334 -14.91 -0.27 18.65
C GLN A 334 -13.93 -0.38 19.83
N GLU A 335 -14.39 -0.88 20.98
CA GLU A 335 -13.54 -1.13 22.15
C GLU A 335 -12.45 -2.17 21.85
N GLU A 336 -12.77 -3.22 21.10
CA GLU A 336 -11.77 -4.21 20.65
C GLU A 336 -10.69 -3.56 19.77
N VAL A 337 -11.08 -2.70 18.82
CA VAL A 337 -10.14 -1.98 17.95
C VAL A 337 -9.26 -1.02 18.74
N ILE A 338 -9.83 -0.28 19.70
CA ILE A 338 -9.07 0.56 20.62
C ILE A 338 -8.00 -0.28 21.34
N GLN A 339 -8.41 -1.41 21.90
CA GLN A 339 -7.52 -2.32 22.62
C GLN A 339 -6.39 -2.85 21.72
N MET A 340 -6.69 -3.23 20.47
CA MET A 340 -5.68 -3.69 19.52
C MET A 340 -4.62 -2.62 19.20
N ILE A 341 -5.04 -1.36 18.99
CA ILE A 341 -4.14 -0.25 18.70
C ILE A 341 -3.28 0.10 19.93
N LEU A 342 -3.86 0.04 21.13
CA LEU A 342 -3.14 0.22 22.39
C LEU A 342 -2.11 -0.89 22.63
N GLU A 343 -2.47 -2.16 22.38
CA GLU A 343 -1.53 -3.29 22.46
C GLU A 343 -0.34 -3.10 21.51
N GLY A 344 -0.61 -2.75 20.26
CA GLY A 344 0.43 -2.42 19.28
C GLY A 344 1.34 -1.30 19.80
N THR A 345 0.75 -0.19 20.24
CA THR A 345 1.50 0.95 20.80
C THR A 345 2.40 0.53 21.96
N MET A 346 1.90 -0.32 22.86
CA MET A 346 2.69 -0.81 24.00
C MET A 346 3.83 -1.73 23.60
N LEU A 347 3.62 -2.63 22.62
CA LEU A 347 4.68 -3.45 22.04
C LEU A 347 5.77 -2.58 21.39
N GLU A 348 5.37 -1.50 20.73
CA GLU A 348 6.31 -0.60 20.07
C GLU A 348 7.12 0.23 21.08
N ILE A 349 6.50 0.65 22.18
CA ILE A 349 7.22 1.31 23.29
C ILE A 349 8.25 0.38 23.91
N GLU A 350 7.93 -0.91 24.09
CA GLU A 350 8.88 -1.91 24.56
C GLU A 350 10.07 -2.06 23.60
N TYR A 351 9.79 -2.17 22.31
CA TYR A 351 10.83 -2.22 21.27
C TYR A 351 11.69 -0.95 21.24
N ALA A 352 11.09 0.23 21.37
CA ALA A 352 11.81 1.51 21.41
C ALA A 352 12.76 1.61 22.61
N ARG A 353 12.33 1.14 23.80
CA ARG A 353 13.15 1.08 25.01
C ARG A 353 14.30 0.08 24.87
N ASP A 354 14.02 -1.08 24.31
CA ASP A 354 15.03 -2.12 24.07
C ASP A 354 16.08 -1.61 23.06
N THR A 355 15.65 -0.95 21.98
CA THR A 355 16.54 -0.44 20.91
C THR A 355 17.33 0.80 21.32
N MET A 356 16.86 1.56 22.30
CA MET A 356 17.51 2.81 22.78
C MET A 356 17.66 2.82 24.30
N PRO A 357 18.43 1.89 24.91
CA PRO A 357 18.52 1.78 26.37
C PRO A 357 19.14 3.02 27.02
N ARG A 358 20.07 3.69 26.32
CA ARG A 358 20.73 4.94 26.75
C ARG A 358 20.28 6.17 25.94
N GLY A 359 19.59 5.96 24.82
CA GLY A 359 19.32 6.99 23.82
C GLY A 359 20.57 7.42 23.04
N VAL A 360 20.36 8.27 22.04
CA VAL A 360 21.40 8.90 21.21
C VAL A 360 21.12 10.40 21.10
N LEU A 361 22.04 11.16 20.50
CA LEU A 361 21.87 12.60 20.34
C LEU A 361 20.56 12.92 19.58
N GLY A 362 19.66 13.65 20.24
CA GLY A 362 18.38 14.09 19.66
C GLY A 362 17.25 13.05 19.69
N MET A 363 17.47 11.86 20.28
CA MET A 363 16.44 10.82 20.35
C MET A 363 16.67 9.86 21.52
N ASN A 364 15.64 9.62 22.33
CA ASN A 364 15.66 8.63 23.40
C ASN A 364 14.31 7.93 23.53
N ALA A 365 14.24 6.88 24.36
CA ALA A 365 13.04 6.09 24.54
C ALA A 365 11.84 6.87 25.09
N ALA A 366 12.05 7.88 25.95
CA ALA A 366 10.95 8.70 26.49
C ALA A 366 10.32 9.60 25.40
N MET A 367 11.15 10.23 24.56
CA MET A 367 10.66 11.00 23.41
C MET A 367 9.95 10.09 22.41
N MET A 368 10.49 8.90 22.15
CA MET A 368 9.83 7.94 21.26
C MET A 368 8.50 7.44 21.83
N GLU A 369 8.40 7.21 23.13
CA GLU A 369 7.15 6.85 23.78
C GLU A 369 6.08 7.94 23.64
N GLU A 370 6.44 9.22 23.82
CA GLU A 370 5.50 10.33 23.60
C GLU A 370 5.05 10.37 22.13
N TYR A 371 5.98 10.24 21.19
CA TYR A 371 5.67 10.17 19.76
C TYR A 371 4.73 9.00 19.41
N LEU A 372 4.97 7.81 19.95
CA LEU A 372 4.13 6.64 19.70
C LEU A 372 2.72 6.82 20.25
N LYS A 373 2.56 7.48 21.41
CA LYS A 373 1.23 7.83 21.94
C LYS A 373 0.52 8.86 21.06
N PHE A 374 1.24 9.84 20.55
CA PHE A 374 0.71 10.80 19.56
C PHE A 374 0.24 10.08 18.28
N ILE A 375 1.06 9.19 17.72
CA ILE A 375 0.69 8.39 16.54
C ILE A 375 -0.51 7.48 16.83
N CYS A 376 -0.56 6.85 18.00
CA CYS A 376 -1.71 6.02 18.43
C CYS A 376 -3.02 6.82 18.38
N ASN A 377 -3.06 8.00 19.00
CA ASN A 377 -4.25 8.87 18.94
C ASN A 377 -4.62 9.21 17.51
N ARG A 378 -3.63 9.53 16.66
CA ARG A 378 -3.88 9.83 15.25
C ARG A 378 -4.54 8.66 14.51
N ARG A 379 -4.07 7.42 14.70
CA ARG A 379 -4.69 6.22 14.10
C ARG A 379 -6.12 6.00 14.57
N LEU A 380 -6.38 6.20 15.86
CA LEU A 380 -7.73 6.12 16.42
C LEU A 380 -8.66 7.16 15.80
N SER A 381 -8.23 8.42 15.75
CA SER A 381 -9.00 9.51 15.14
C SER A 381 -9.31 9.27 13.67
N GLN A 382 -8.36 8.73 12.90
CA GLN A 382 -8.57 8.35 11.48
C GLN A 382 -9.64 7.26 11.29
N LEU A 383 -9.90 6.45 12.33
CA LEU A 383 -10.98 5.46 12.37
C LEU A 383 -12.26 5.98 13.03
N GLY A 384 -12.31 7.25 13.44
CA GLY A 384 -13.43 7.84 14.17
C GLY A 384 -13.57 7.34 15.61
N LEU A 385 -12.46 6.92 16.23
CA LEU A 385 -12.40 6.46 17.62
C LEU A 385 -11.81 7.56 18.51
N PRO A 386 -12.19 7.61 19.81
CA PRO A 386 -11.66 8.61 20.73
C PRO A 386 -10.18 8.40 21.03
N GLU A 387 -9.46 9.50 21.22
CA GLU A 387 -8.09 9.50 21.71
C GLU A 387 -7.98 8.84 23.09
N GLN A 388 -6.87 8.14 23.32
CA GLN A 388 -6.63 7.40 24.57
C GLN A 388 -5.52 8.02 25.44
N PHE A 389 -4.67 8.87 24.85
CA PHE A 389 -3.58 9.54 25.55
C PHE A 389 -3.80 11.05 25.57
N ALA A 390 -4.10 11.62 26.74
CA ALA A 390 -4.32 13.06 26.86
C ALA A 390 -3.01 13.86 26.86
N GLY A 391 -3.00 15.00 26.17
CA GLY A 391 -1.92 16.00 26.25
C GLY A 391 -0.59 15.57 25.62
N VAL A 392 -0.60 14.54 24.77
CA VAL A 392 0.61 14.10 24.05
C VAL A 392 0.87 15.00 22.86
N THR A 393 2.14 15.34 22.64
CA THR A 393 2.57 16.18 21.52
C THR A 393 3.44 15.37 20.56
N ASN A 394 3.72 15.91 19.36
CA ASN A 394 4.71 15.33 18.46
C ASN A 394 6.11 15.88 18.79
N PRO A 395 7.00 15.14 19.48
CA PRO A 395 8.35 15.61 19.78
C PRO A 395 9.27 15.63 18.54
N PHE A 396 8.82 15.06 17.41
CA PHE A 396 9.53 15.01 16.15
C PHE A 396 8.73 15.74 15.06
N ALA A 397 8.47 17.04 15.23
CA ALA A 397 7.71 17.85 14.26
C ALA A 397 8.24 17.75 12.81
N TRP A 398 9.56 17.57 12.67
CA TRP A 398 10.21 17.35 11.37
C TRP A 398 9.75 16.07 10.64
N MET A 399 9.19 15.08 11.32
CA MET A 399 8.57 13.93 10.66
C MET A 399 7.32 14.37 9.90
N SER A 400 6.49 15.24 10.47
CA SER A 400 5.33 15.82 9.78
C SER A 400 5.77 16.64 8.57
N GLU A 401 6.76 17.53 8.75
CA GLU A 401 7.33 18.34 7.66
C GLU A 401 7.84 17.46 6.50
N MET A 402 8.51 16.34 6.80
CA MET A 402 9.01 15.42 5.77
C MET A 402 7.90 14.70 5.00
N MET A 403 6.74 14.48 5.63
CA MET A 403 5.56 13.92 4.96
C MET A 403 4.86 14.99 4.10
N ASP A 404 4.78 16.24 4.57
CA ASP A 404 4.07 17.31 3.87
C ASP A 404 4.88 17.93 2.71
N LEU A 405 6.19 18.14 2.87
CA LEU A 405 7.09 18.67 1.82
C LEU A 405 7.09 17.81 0.53
N ARG A 406 6.71 16.54 0.63
CA ARG A 406 6.63 15.63 -0.52
C ARG A 406 5.31 15.71 -1.28
N LYS A 407 4.24 16.24 -0.67
CA LYS A 407 2.99 16.54 -1.41
C LYS A 407 3.20 17.68 -2.41
N GLU A 408 4.04 18.65 -2.08
CA GLU A 408 4.31 19.81 -2.95
C GLU A 408 5.33 19.51 -4.06
N LYS A 409 6.31 18.62 -3.80
CA LYS A 409 7.31 18.25 -4.81
C LYS A 409 6.86 17.08 -5.66
N ASN A 410 6.08 17.36 -6.70
CA ASN A 410 6.11 16.54 -7.90
C ASN A 410 7.56 16.54 -8.44
N PHE A 411 8.21 15.38 -8.36
CA PHE A 411 9.66 15.14 -8.52
C PHE A 411 10.22 15.42 -9.95
N PHE A 412 9.51 16.20 -10.77
CA PHE A 412 10.03 16.76 -12.01
C PHE A 412 11.10 17.84 -11.78
N GLU A 413 11.20 18.42 -10.57
CA GLU A 413 12.19 19.46 -10.30
C GLU A 413 13.59 18.92 -9.95
N THR A 414 13.75 17.63 -9.61
CA THR A 414 15.07 17.05 -9.28
C THR A 414 15.59 16.07 -10.33
N ARG A 415 14.78 15.68 -11.34
CA ARG A 415 15.24 14.84 -12.46
C ARG A 415 15.83 15.69 -13.58
N VAL A 416 17.06 16.19 -13.37
CA VAL A 416 17.97 16.50 -14.48
C VAL A 416 19.27 15.76 -14.24
N THR A 417 19.26 14.46 -14.55
CA THR A 417 20.40 13.72 -15.10
C THR A 417 19.90 12.34 -15.55
N ASP A 418 19.80 12.21 -16.87
CA ASP A 418 19.77 10.97 -17.67
C ASP A 418 18.73 9.89 -17.33
N TYR A 419 17.60 9.95 -18.04
CA TYR A 419 17.22 8.93 -19.03
C TYR A 419 16.09 9.52 -19.89
N GLN A 420 16.45 10.24 -20.96
CA GLN A 420 15.60 10.23 -22.14
C GLN A 420 15.65 8.79 -22.67
N THR A 421 14.51 8.11 -22.62
CA THR A 421 14.28 6.86 -23.33
C THR A 421 14.66 7.09 -24.80
N GLY A 422 15.78 6.47 -25.18
CA GLY A 422 16.35 6.58 -26.51
C GLY A 422 15.38 6.09 -27.57
N GLY A 423 15.13 6.97 -28.53
CA GLY A 423 14.99 6.66 -29.95
C GLY A 423 13.93 5.64 -30.33
N ALA A 424 12.81 6.14 -30.84
CA ALA A 424 12.00 5.40 -31.80
C ALA A 424 12.91 4.85 -32.92
N LEU A 425 13.09 3.52 -32.95
CA LEU A 425 13.70 2.82 -34.06
C LEU A 425 12.65 2.68 -35.16
N SER A 426 12.82 3.46 -36.23
CA SER A 426 12.24 3.19 -37.55
C SER A 426 13.20 2.29 -38.31
N TRP A 427 12.73 1.14 -38.77
CA TRP A 427 13.32 0.38 -39.88
C TRP A 427 12.29 0.23 -40.98
#